data_AF-A0A7S0V4S1-F1
#
_entry.id   AF-A0A7S0V4S1-F1
#
_cell.length_a   1.000
_cell.length_b   1.000
_cell.length_c   1.000
_cell.angle_alpha   90.00
_cell.angle_beta   90.00
_cell.angle_gamma   90.00
#
_symmetry.space_group_name_H-M   'P 1'
#
loop_
_entity.id
_entity.type
_entity.pdbx_description
1 polymer ?
#
loop_
_entity_poly.entity_id
_entity_poly.type
_entity_poly.pdbx_seq_one_letter_code
_entity_poly.pdbx_strand_id
1 'polypeptide(L)'
;AGEGRDGGTLREALAAHKSHLESLEATKAERSASIEAKVKALSALFLDMEDSLTTEQTKFLRVLSDFTAKRIGQISERYNDAVVEKERREGERSDSVGKIEDLWRELEVGDDDKAHNEVDQWLVVGLDIKPSLSNLERLSQRVGELEALKGERRAASDAHFRTLDGLWGRLKTE
;
A
#
# COMPACT_ATOMS: atom_id res chain seq x y z
N ALA A 1 15.70 76.51 -14.89
CA ALA A 1 15.84 75.12 -15.36
C ALA A 1 15.89 74.25 -14.11
N GLY A 2 14.75 73.61 -13.79
CA GLY A 2 14.54 72.93 -12.51
C GLY A 2 14.97 71.47 -12.57
N GLU A 3 15.88 71.13 -11.67
CA GLU A 3 16.24 69.80 -11.19
C GLU A 3 15.03 69.08 -10.55
N GLY A 4 15.07 67.73 -10.51
CA GLY A 4 14.27 66.99 -9.51
C GLY A 4 13.46 65.76 -9.95
N ARG A 5 13.76 65.08 -11.06
CA ARG A 5 12.95 63.92 -11.52
C ARG A 5 13.47 62.52 -11.18
N ASP A 6 14.72 62.35 -10.75
CA ASP A 6 15.31 61.00 -10.58
C ASP A 6 15.16 60.41 -9.16
N GLY A 7 14.70 61.21 -8.19
CA GLY A 7 14.48 60.74 -6.81
C GLY A 7 13.15 59.98 -6.60
N GLY A 8 12.18 60.15 -7.50
CA GLY A 8 10.90 59.44 -7.46
C GLY A 8 11.02 57.99 -7.94
N THR A 9 11.75 57.78 -9.03
CA THR A 9 11.93 56.47 -9.67
C THR A 9 12.73 55.49 -8.81
N LEU A 10 13.75 55.95 -8.06
CA LEU A 10 14.51 55.10 -7.14
C LEU A 10 13.71 54.66 -5.92
N ARG A 11 12.87 55.54 -5.35
CA ARG A 11 12.00 55.18 -4.22
C ARG A 11 10.88 54.25 -4.67
N GLU A 12 10.28 54.51 -5.83
CA GLU A 12 9.29 53.64 -6.45
C GLU A 12 9.88 52.26 -6.80
N ALA A 13 11.10 52.22 -7.35
CA ALA A 13 11.82 50.97 -7.62
C ALA A 13 12.15 50.21 -6.33
N LEU A 14 12.58 50.89 -5.27
CA LEU A 14 12.84 50.27 -3.97
C LEU A 14 11.55 49.71 -3.35
N ALA A 15 10.44 50.44 -3.43
CA ALA A 15 9.13 49.98 -2.95
C ALA A 15 8.63 48.77 -3.75
N ALA A 16 8.76 48.80 -5.08
CA ALA A 16 8.42 47.68 -5.95
C ALA A 16 9.30 46.44 -5.66
N HIS A 17 10.61 46.64 -5.45
CA HIS A 17 11.52 45.56 -5.11
C HIS A 17 11.22 44.97 -3.73
N LYS A 18 10.89 45.80 -2.73
CA LYS A 18 10.46 45.34 -1.40
C LYS A 18 9.17 44.52 -1.49
N SER A 19 8.18 45.01 -2.23
CA SER A 19 6.93 44.27 -2.47
C SER A 19 7.18 42.94 -3.20
N HIS A 20 8.11 42.91 -4.16
CA HIS A 20 8.50 41.69 -4.84
C HIS A 20 9.20 40.68 -3.90
N LEU A 21 10.09 41.15 -3.01
CA LEU A 21 10.73 40.31 -2.00
C LEU A 21 9.71 39.71 -1.03
N GLU A 22 8.76 40.51 -0.52
CA GLU A 22 7.68 40.04 0.35
C GLU A 22 6.83 38.95 -0.35
N SER A 23 6.52 39.15 -1.64
CA SER A 23 5.82 38.15 -2.46
C SER A 23 6.62 36.84 -2.63
N LEU A 24 7.94 36.94 -2.84
CA LEU A 24 8.82 35.79 -2.96
C LEU A 24 8.96 35.03 -1.63
N GLU A 25 9.05 35.73 -0.50
CA GLU A 25 9.09 35.15 0.83
C GLU A 25 7.79 34.41 1.16
N ALA A 26 6.63 35.01 0.85
CA ALA A 26 5.32 34.38 1.00
C ALA A 26 5.23 33.10 0.14
N THR A 27 5.63 33.17 -1.13
CA THR A 27 5.63 32.01 -2.04
C THR A 27 6.57 30.90 -1.54
N LYS A 28 7.74 31.27 -1.01
CA LYS A 28 8.69 30.30 -0.43
C LYS A 28 8.10 29.62 0.79
N ALA A 29 7.45 30.36 1.68
CA ALA A 29 6.80 29.81 2.88
C ALA A 29 5.67 28.84 2.51
N GLU A 30 4.82 29.20 1.55
CA GLU A 30 3.75 28.33 1.04
C GLU A 30 4.30 27.02 0.46
N ARG A 31 5.32 27.12 -0.40
CA ARG A 31 5.97 25.95 -1.01
C ARG A 31 6.66 25.07 0.03
N SER A 32 7.28 25.67 1.04
CA SER A 32 7.90 24.95 2.16
C SER A 32 6.87 24.13 2.94
N ALA A 33 5.76 24.77 3.33
CA ALA A 33 4.69 24.08 4.05
C ALA A 33 4.07 22.94 3.22
N SER A 34 3.89 23.15 1.92
CA SER A 34 3.39 22.13 0.99
C SER A 34 4.31 20.90 0.89
N ILE A 35 5.62 21.13 0.76
CA ILE A 35 6.62 20.05 0.72
C ILE A 35 6.62 19.29 2.03
N GLU A 36 6.68 19.98 3.16
CA GLU A 36 6.72 19.35 4.49
C GLU A 36 5.48 18.48 4.75
N ALA A 37 4.30 19.00 4.43
CA ALA A 37 3.04 18.25 4.56
C ALA A 37 3.04 16.98 3.70
N LYS A 38 3.46 17.07 2.43
CA LYS A 38 3.49 15.91 1.52
C LYS A 38 4.55 14.90 1.90
N VAL A 39 5.73 15.34 2.33
CA VAL A 39 6.79 14.43 2.82
C VAL A 39 6.30 13.68 4.05
N LYS A 40 5.67 14.38 5.00
CA LYS A 40 5.09 13.74 6.19
C LYS A 40 4.02 12.71 5.83
N ALA A 41 3.13 13.05 4.90
CA ALA A 41 2.08 12.15 4.43
C ALA A 41 2.66 10.92 3.71
N LEU A 42 3.67 11.11 2.86
CA LEU A 42 4.36 10.02 2.16
C LEU A 42 5.11 9.10 3.15
N SER A 43 5.80 9.66 4.15
CA SER A 43 6.44 8.86 5.20
C SER A 43 5.43 8.04 6.01
N ALA A 44 4.24 8.60 6.29
CA ALA A 44 3.18 7.86 6.96
C ALA A 44 2.65 6.70 6.08
N LEU A 45 2.50 6.91 4.77
CA LEU A 45 2.09 5.84 3.85
C LEU A 45 3.09 4.66 3.82
N PHE A 46 4.39 4.95 3.79
CA PHE A 46 5.41 3.90 3.85
C PHE A 46 5.36 3.12 5.17
N LEU A 47 5.12 3.80 6.29
CA LEU A 47 4.94 3.14 7.58
C LEU A 47 3.69 2.26 7.62
N ASP A 48 2.57 2.75 7.06
CA ASP A 48 1.31 2.01 6.97
C ASP A 48 1.46 0.72 6.14
N MET A 49 2.27 0.76 5.08
CA MET A 49 2.59 -0.40 4.23
C MET A 49 3.73 -1.27 4.79
N GLU A 50 4.31 -0.91 5.94
CA GLU A 50 5.52 -1.50 6.54
C GLU A 50 6.73 -1.55 5.57
N ASP A 51 6.77 -0.64 4.61
CA ASP A 51 7.84 -0.55 3.64
C ASP A 51 9.01 0.23 4.26
N SER A 52 10.18 -0.40 4.33
CA SER A 52 11.39 0.30 4.76
C SER A 52 11.85 1.28 3.68
N LEU A 53 11.94 2.57 4.03
CA LEU A 53 12.53 3.57 3.15
C LEU A 53 14.01 3.25 2.89
N THR A 54 14.38 3.12 1.61
CA THR A 54 15.78 3.03 1.22
C THR A 54 16.54 4.30 1.60
N THR A 55 17.87 4.21 1.68
CA THR A 55 18.75 5.36 1.90
C THR A 55 18.48 6.50 0.91
N GLU A 56 18.25 6.17 -0.37
CA GLU A 56 17.97 7.16 -1.42
C GLU A 56 16.58 7.78 -1.29
N GLN A 57 15.56 7.00 -0.91
CA GLN A 57 14.23 7.57 -0.61
C GLN A 57 14.27 8.47 0.64
N THR A 58 15.02 8.08 1.66
CA THR A 58 15.21 8.90 2.87
C THR A 58 15.92 10.21 2.54
N LYS A 59 17.00 10.16 1.75
CA LYS A 59 17.70 11.36 1.26
C LYS A 59 16.77 12.24 0.45
N PHE A 60 15.99 11.65 -0.47
CA PHE A 60 14.99 12.37 -1.25
C PHE A 60 14.01 13.11 -0.33
N LEU A 61 13.44 12.45 0.68
CA LEU A 61 12.48 13.07 1.60
C LEU A 61 13.11 14.16 2.50
N ARG A 62 14.40 14.05 2.84
CA ARG A 62 15.10 15.01 3.71
C ARG A 62 15.52 16.31 3.03
N VAL A 63 15.60 16.36 1.70
CA VAL A 63 15.94 17.60 0.98
C VAL A 63 14.70 18.51 0.92
N LEU A 64 14.46 19.20 2.04
CA LEU A 64 13.38 20.18 2.20
C LEU A 64 13.78 21.60 1.78
N SER A 65 15.05 21.82 1.39
CA SER A 65 15.55 23.15 1.01
C SER A 65 15.31 23.54 -0.45
N ASP A 66 14.88 22.58 -1.29
CA ASP A 66 14.57 22.82 -2.70
C ASP A 66 13.06 23.06 -2.87
N PHE A 67 12.67 24.34 -2.92
CA PHE A 67 11.27 24.78 -3.07
C PHE A 67 10.86 25.02 -4.53
N THR A 68 11.50 24.33 -5.48
CA THR A 68 11.11 24.45 -6.89
C THR A 68 9.77 23.79 -7.15
N ALA A 69 9.01 24.35 -8.09
CA ALA A 69 7.74 23.74 -8.53
C ALA A 69 7.95 22.30 -9.05
N LYS A 70 9.10 22.05 -9.71
CA LYS A 70 9.51 20.71 -10.13
C LYS A 70 9.63 19.75 -8.95
N ARG A 71 10.24 20.17 -7.85
CA ARG A 71 10.40 19.35 -6.65
C ARG A 71 9.06 18.97 -6.02
N ILE A 72 8.16 19.95 -5.92
CA ILE A 72 6.79 19.73 -5.42
C ILE A 72 6.04 18.74 -6.30
N GLY A 73 6.19 18.86 -7.63
CA GLY A 73 5.62 17.92 -8.59
C GLY A 73 6.10 16.48 -8.35
N GLN A 74 7.40 16.27 -8.26
CA GLN A 74 7.99 14.94 -8.01
C GLN A 74 7.52 14.31 -6.69
N ILE A 75 7.42 15.09 -5.62
CA ILE A 75 6.92 14.59 -4.33
C ILE A 75 5.43 14.26 -4.44
N SER A 76 4.66 15.07 -5.17
CA SER A 76 3.23 14.83 -5.38
C SER A 76 2.96 13.59 -6.21
N GLU A 77 3.72 13.37 -7.27
CA GLU A 77 3.65 12.15 -8.09
C GLU A 77 3.92 10.91 -7.23
N ARG A 78 5.05 10.90 -6.48
CA ARG A 78 5.37 9.77 -5.60
C ARG A 78 4.34 9.53 -4.50
N TYR A 79 3.74 10.60 -3.99
CA TYR A 79 2.65 10.49 -3.03
C TYR A 79 1.44 9.79 -3.66
N ASN A 80 1.02 10.23 -4.85
CA ASN A 80 -0.10 9.62 -5.55
C ASN A 80 0.19 8.16 -5.92
N ASP A 81 1.40 7.85 -6.39
CA ASP A 81 1.82 6.48 -6.69
C ASP A 81 1.76 5.59 -5.45
N ALA A 82 2.21 6.09 -4.29
CA ALA A 82 2.15 5.36 -3.02
C ALA A 82 0.72 5.16 -2.52
N VAL A 83 -0.18 6.12 -2.75
CA VAL A 83 -1.62 5.98 -2.42
C VAL A 83 -2.25 4.88 -3.27
N VAL A 84 -2.05 4.93 -4.59
CA VAL A 84 -2.59 3.92 -5.52
C VAL A 84 -2.03 2.54 -5.19
N GLU A 85 -0.75 2.43 -4.87
CA GLU A 85 -0.13 1.17 -4.48
C GLU A 85 -0.70 0.64 -3.16
N LYS A 86 -0.92 1.51 -2.16
CA LYS A 86 -1.57 1.13 -0.90
C LYS A 86 -2.97 0.57 -1.16
N GLU A 87 -3.79 1.28 -1.93
CA GLU A 87 -5.16 0.84 -2.28
C GLU A 87 -5.14 -0.51 -3.02
N ARG A 88 -4.21 -0.69 -3.96
CA ARG A 88 -4.02 -1.95 -4.68
C ARG A 88 -3.70 -3.09 -3.72
N ARG A 89 -2.74 -2.90 -2.82
CA ARG A 89 -2.33 -3.91 -1.83
C ARG A 89 -3.43 -4.20 -0.80
N GLU A 90 -4.20 -3.20 -0.39
CA GLU A 90 -5.36 -3.39 0.48
C GLU A 90 -6.45 -4.24 -0.20
N GLY A 91 -6.66 -4.03 -1.50
CA GLY A 91 -7.52 -4.89 -2.33
C GLY A 91 -7.02 -6.34 -2.37
N GLU A 92 -5.75 -6.55 -2.70
CA GLU A 92 -5.15 -7.90 -2.75
C GLU A 92 -5.22 -8.64 -1.40
N ARG A 93 -5.00 -7.90 -0.31
CA ARG A 93 -5.18 -8.43 1.05
C ARG A 93 -6.63 -8.86 1.25
N SER A 94 -7.58 -7.99 0.98
CA SER A 94 -9.02 -8.28 1.15
C SER A 94 -9.46 -9.51 0.35
N ASP A 95 -9.03 -9.60 -0.91
CA ASP A 95 -9.33 -10.72 -1.79
C ASP A 95 -8.73 -12.04 -1.27
N SER A 96 -7.50 -12.00 -0.77
CA SER A 96 -6.82 -13.19 -0.25
C SER A 96 -7.48 -13.67 1.04
N VAL A 97 -7.84 -12.75 1.94
CA VAL A 97 -8.58 -13.08 3.17
C VAL A 97 -9.93 -13.71 2.84
N GLY A 98 -10.70 -13.11 1.94
CA GLY A 98 -12.00 -13.67 1.51
C GLY A 98 -11.86 -15.08 0.94
N LYS A 99 -10.84 -15.32 0.10
CA LYS A 99 -10.54 -16.66 -0.43
C LYS A 99 -10.20 -17.67 0.66
N ILE A 100 -9.40 -17.28 1.65
CA ILE A 100 -9.06 -18.17 2.78
C ILE A 100 -10.34 -18.55 3.55
N GLU A 101 -11.20 -17.58 3.85
CA GLU A 101 -12.47 -17.84 4.56
C GLU A 101 -13.46 -18.70 3.76
N ASP A 102 -13.51 -18.52 2.44
CA ASP A 102 -14.27 -19.39 1.52
C ASP A 102 -13.73 -20.82 1.54
N LEU A 103 -12.40 -20.98 1.40
CA LEU A 103 -11.73 -22.28 1.42
C LEU A 103 -11.88 -22.99 2.76
N TRP A 104 -11.83 -22.26 3.89
CA TRP A 104 -12.10 -22.84 5.21
C TRP A 104 -13.50 -23.43 5.30
N ARG A 105 -14.50 -22.75 4.74
CA ARG A 105 -15.89 -23.23 4.73
C ARG A 105 -16.03 -24.46 3.85
N GLU A 106 -15.43 -24.46 2.66
CA GLU A 106 -15.50 -25.58 1.73
C GLU A 106 -14.77 -26.84 2.24
N LEU A 107 -13.64 -26.64 2.92
CA LEU A 107 -12.82 -27.71 3.49
C LEU A 107 -13.27 -28.11 4.90
N GLU A 108 -14.27 -27.44 5.48
CA GLU A 108 -14.69 -27.63 6.87
C GLU A 108 -13.51 -27.57 7.85
N VAL A 109 -12.60 -26.60 7.65
CA VAL A 109 -11.39 -26.45 8.49
C VAL A 109 -11.81 -26.06 9.91
N GLY A 110 -11.50 -26.93 10.87
CA GLY A 110 -11.79 -26.72 12.29
C GLY A 110 -10.87 -25.69 12.94
N ASP A 111 -11.24 -25.21 14.12
CA ASP A 111 -10.45 -24.21 14.84
C ASP A 111 -9.09 -24.76 15.29
N ASP A 112 -9.00 -26.06 15.57
CA ASP A 112 -7.73 -26.75 15.88
C ASP A 112 -6.77 -26.72 14.67
N ASP A 113 -7.27 -26.93 13.45
CA ASP A 113 -6.45 -26.89 12.23
C ASP A 113 -5.99 -25.45 11.93
N LYS A 114 -6.85 -24.45 12.17
CA LYS A 114 -6.50 -23.02 12.04
C LYS A 114 -5.41 -22.63 13.04
N ALA A 115 -5.41 -23.21 14.24
CA ALA A 115 -4.40 -22.93 15.25
C ALA A 115 -2.98 -23.38 14.85
N HIS A 116 -2.82 -24.18 13.79
CA HIS A 116 -1.49 -24.62 13.33
C HIS A 116 -0.85 -23.70 12.29
N ASN A 117 -1.58 -22.76 11.71
CA ASN A 117 -1.05 -21.83 10.72
C ASN A 117 -1.07 -20.38 11.22
N GLU A 118 0.04 -19.67 11.05
CA GLU A 118 0.22 -18.29 11.53
C GLU A 118 -0.80 -17.32 10.91
N VAL A 119 -1.05 -17.43 9.60
CA VAL A 119 -2.01 -16.57 8.90
C VAL A 119 -3.43 -16.84 9.39
N ASP A 120 -3.78 -18.11 9.57
CA ASP A 120 -5.10 -18.48 10.05
C ASP A 120 -5.37 -17.96 11.47
N GLN A 121 -4.36 -18.04 12.35
CA GLN A 121 -4.44 -17.45 13.69
C GLN A 121 -4.69 -15.95 13.63
N TRP A 122 -4.00 -15.21 12.76
CA TRP A 122 -4.20 -13.76 12.61
C TRP A 122 -5.65 -13.43 12.24
N LEU A 123 -6.22 -14.21 11.32
CA LEU A 123 -7.59 -14.02 10.86
C LEU A 123 -8.62 -14.38 11.94
N VAL A 124 -8.42 -15.48 12.68
CA VAL A 124 -9.31 -15.89 13.76
C VAL A 124 -9.37 -14.84 14.88
N VAL A 125 -8.24 -14.23 15.24
CA VAL A 125 -8.20 -13.18 16.29
C VAL A 125 -8.60 -11.79 15.77
N GLY A 126 -8.83 -11.64 14.47
CA GLY A 126 -9.17 -10.35 13.86
C GLY A 126 -8.03 -9.33 13.90
N LEU A 127 -6.78 -9.79 13.73
CA LEU A 127 -5.61 -8.90 13.67
C LEU A 127 -5.71 -8.02 12.41
N ASP A 128 -5.40 -6.72 12.54
CA ASP A 128 -5.26 -5.83 11.38
C ASP A 128 -3.97 -6.17 10.62
N ILE A 129 -4.08 -7.03 9.61
CA ILE A 129 -2.97 -7.41 8.74
C ILE A 129 -2.61 -6.22 7.85
N LYS A 130 -1.44 -5.62 8.07
CA LYS A 130 -0.97 -4.51 7.23
C LYS A 130 -0.71 -4.95 5.79
N PRO A 131 -0.94 -4.08 4.78
CA PRO A 131 -0.75 -4.38 3.36
C PRO A 131 0.74 -4.35 2.97
N SER A 132 1.58 -5.04 3.73
CA SER A 132 3.01 -5.19 3.43
C SER A 132 3.22 -6.34 2.45
N LEU A 133 4.28 -6.25 1.64
CA LEU A 133 4.59 -7.30 0.66
C LEU A 133 4.78 -8.67 1.33
N SER A 134 5.40 -8.70 2.51
CA SER A 134 5.59 -9.95 3.26
C SER A 134 4.26 -10.55 3.73
N ASN A 135 3.34 -9.73 4.23
CA ASN A 135 2.02 -10.22 4.65
C ASN A 135 1.19 -10.71 3.46
N LEU A 136 1.23 -10.00 2.33
CA LEU A 136 0.56 -10.43 1.10
C LEU A 136 1.11 -11.75 0.57
N GLU A 137 2.43 -11.94 0.61
CA GLU A 137 3.07 -13.20 0.22
C GLU A 137 2.61 -14.36 1.11
N ARG A 138 2.57 -14.16 2.43
CA ARG A 138 2.08 -15.16 3.39
C ARG A 138 0.60 -15.51 3.15
N LEU A 139 -0.24 -14.51 2.90
CA LEU A 139 -1.66 -14.72 2.55
C LEU A 139 -1.79 -15.54 1.25
N SER A 140 -1.05 -15.17 0.21
CA SER A 140 -1.04 -15.87 -1.08
C SER A 140 -0.56 -17.31 -0.94
N GLN A 141 0.51 -17.54 -0.17
CA GLN A 141 1.00 -18.88 0.14
C GLN A 141 -0.08 -19.70 0.84
N ARG A 142 -0.77 -19.12 1.83
CA ARG A 142 -1.82 -19.83 2.56
C ARG A 142 -3.00 -20.21 1.67
N VAL A 143 -3.42 -19.32 0.77
CA VAL A 143 -4.42 -19.64 -0.27
C VAL A 143 -3.96 -20.85 -1.10
N GLY A 144 -2.71 -20.86 -1.54
CA GLY A 144 -2.15 -21.97 -2.31
C GLY A 144 -2.14 -23.31 -1.56
N GLU A 145 -1.81 -23.29 -0.27
CA GLU A 145 -1.84 -24.49 0.60
C GLU A 145 -3.27 -25.05 0.75
N LEU A 146 -4.26 -24.17 0.93
CA LEU A 146 -5.66 -24.59 1.06
C LEU A 146 -6.24 -25.10 -0.28
N GLU A 147 -5.92 -24.46 -1.40
CA GLU A 147 -6.28 -24.96 -2.74
C GLU A 147 -5.66 -26.34 -3.02
N ALA A 148 -4.40 -26.55 -2.62
CA ALA A 148 -3.75 -27.85 -2.74
C ALA A 148 -4.47 -28.92 -1.91
N LEU A 149 -4.78 -28.62 -0.64
CA LEU A 149 -5.54 -29.53 0.24
C LEU A 149 -6.92 -29.87 -0.33
N LYS A 150 -7.61 -28.90 -0.92
CA LYS A 150 -8.88 -29.10 -1.63
C LYS A 150 -8.72 -30.04 -2.82
N GLY A 151 -7.67 -29.85 -3.62
CA GLY A 151 -7.31 -30.75 -4.71
C GLY A 151 -7.08 -32.19 -4.25
N GLU A 152 -6.33 -32.37 -3.16
CA GLU A 152 -6.04 -33.68 -2.57
C GLU A 152 -7.31 -34.39 -2.06
N ARG A 153 -8.17 -33.67 -1.32
CA ARG A 153 -9.44 -34.23 -0.83
C ARG A 153 -10.38 -34.64 -1.97
N ARG A 154 -10.45 -33.83 -3.04
CA ARG A 154 -11.24 -34.17 -4.23
C ARG A 154 -10.71 -35.43 -4.91
N ALA A 155 -9.39 -35.54 -5.08
CA ALA A 155 -8.77 -36.72 -5.67
C ALA A 155 -9.02 -37.99 -4.83
N ALA A 156 -8.96 -37.87 -3.50
CA ALA A 156 -9.28 -38.96 -2.57
C ALA A 156 -10.76 -39.38 -2.68
N SER A 157 -11.67 -38.40 -2.68
CA SER A 157 -13.11 -38.63 -2.88
C SER A 157 -13.39 -39.37 -4.20
N ASP A 158 -12.78 -38.94 -5.31
CA ASP A 158 -12.93 -39.58 -6.62
C ASP A 158 -12.36 -41.02 -6.64
N ALA A 159 -11.30 -41.29 -5.86
CA ALA A 159 -10.78 -42.64 -5.69
C ALA A 159 -11.76 -43.53 -4.89
N HIS A 160 -12.39 -42.98 -3.84
CA HIS A 160 -13.42 -43.70 -3.08
C HIS A 160 -14.66 -44.00 -3.94
N PHE A 161 -15.14 -43.05 -4.74
CA PHE A 161 -16.26 -43.28 -5.65
C PHE A 161 -15.96 -44.35 -6.69
N ARG A 162 -14.77 -44.35 -7.29
CA ARG A 162 -14.35 -45.43 -8.20
C ARG A 162 -14.30 -46.79 -7.51
N THR A 163 -13.86 -46.83 -6.25
CA THR A 163 -13.86 -48.06 -5.46
C THR A 163 -15.27 -48.56 -5.17
N LEU A 164 -16.19 -47.65 -4.79
CA LEU A 164 -17.60 -47.97 -4.56
C LEU A 164 -18.28 -48.48 -5.82
N ASP A 165 -18.07 -47.83 -6.97
CA ASP A 165 -18.62 -48.26 -8.26
C ASP A 165 -18.13 -49.65 -8.64
N GLY A 166 -16.83 -49.93 -8.45
CA GLY A 166 -16.27 -51.26 -8.66
C GLY A 166 -16.79 -52.33 -7.69
N LEU A 167 -17.14 -51.97 -6.45
CA LEU A 167 -17.81 -52.89 -5.51
C LEU A 167 -19.27 -53.11 -5.89
N TRP A 168 -19.97 -52.06 -6.28
CA TRP A 168 -21.37 -52.12 -6.70
C TRP A 168 -21.57 -52.94 -7.98
N GLY A 169 -20.67 -52.77 -8.95
CA GLY A 169 -20.65 -53.57 -10.18
C GLY A 169 -20.46 -55.07 -9.90
N ARG A 170 -19.60 -55.42 -8.95
CA ARG A 170 -19.42 -56.81 -8.50
C ARG A 170 -20.67 -57.36 -7.83
N LEU A 171 -21.24 -56.62 -6.88
CA LEU A 171 -22.47 -57.01 -6.17
C LEU A 171 -23.66 -57.23 -7.10
N LYS A 172 -23.76 -56.49 -8.21
CA LYS A 172 -24.84 -56.64 -9.19
C LYS A 172 -24.67 -57.86 -10.11
N THR A 173 -23.44 -58.39 -10.22
CA THR A 173 -23.10 -59.50 -11.11
C THR A 173 -23.21 -60.85 -10.39
N GLU A 174 -22.98 -60.85 -9.07
CA GLU A 174 -23.24 -61.98 -8.15
C GLU A 174 -24.73 -62.11 -7.80
#